data_AF-A0A7W1N8S2-F1
#
_entry.id   AF-A0A7W1N8S2-F1
#
_cell.length_a   1.000
_cell.length_b   1.000
_cell.length_c   1.000
_cell.angle_alpha   90.00
_cell.angle_beta   90.00
_cell.angle_gamma   90.00
#
_symmetry.space_group_name_H-M   'P 1'
#
loop_
_entity.id
_entity.type
_entity.pdbx_description
1 polymer ?
#
loop_
_entity_poly.entity_id
_entity_poly.type
_entity_poly.pdbx_seq_one_letter_code
_entity_poly.pdbx_strand_id
1 'polypeptide(L)'
;MTPLVEAYLLVEQPRQRLSHWTQILAALDSPSAPPLASVVALYDPTTDQAVLNLRYDELALGANKLEFVVEVALLAEVGMIQPAELSEGERRRFLTERLTRCTPQVQTQRNAIGALVELVRKLRDERNTNAKPPPFHEPRGDTSDPVPLVTAKGTRDNIPQLRRPTTNPENSVARITTRARTRDEIAAHEDKFPRPTSPHRHVVSRSSRAETVVAQDPVADPEGEEIDFANEFDEPGKTAPAPYVQLARAPSPTIEAQTAASSSIEATTIYARYLRSGKWVPIRIGALSLKGAALMTGALPRLHDHVDVALSYQGHRALVR
;
A
#
# COMPACT_ATOMS: atom_id res chain seq x y z
N MET A 1 33.53 -1.34 -10.44
CA MET A 1 32.32 -1.11 -9.63
C MET A 1 31.61 -2.44 -9.53
N THR A 2 31.35 -2.95 -8.32
CA THR A 2 30.52 -4.16 -8.18
C THR A 2 29.12 -3.86 -8.69
N PRO A 3 28.50 -4.75 -9.48
CA PRO A 3 27.14 -4.54 -9.92
C PRO A 3 26.21 -4.58 -8.70
N LEU A 4 25.37 -3.54 -8.58
CA LEU A 4 24.43 -3.38 -7.48
C LEU A 4 23.03 -3.69 -8.00
N VAL A 5 22.33 -4.55 -7.28
CA VAL A 5 20.92 -4.83 -7.51
C VAL A 5 20.09 -3.92 -6.61
N GLU A 6 19.13 -3.20 -7.20
CA GLU A 6 18.30 -2.22 -6.50
C GLU A 6 16.84 -2.70 -6.43
N ALA A 7 16.25 -2.58 -5.24
CA ALA A 7 14.83 -2.84 -5.00
C ALA A 7 14.22 -1.72 -4.16
N TYR A 8 13.01 -1.30 -4.50
CA TYR A 8 12.31 -0.20 -3.82
C TYR A 8 11.07 -0.75 -3.12
N LEU A 9 11.00 -0.59 -1.79
CA LEU A 9 9.82 -0.93 -1.00
C LEU A 9 8.98 0.32 -0.70
N LEU A 10 7.66 0.19 -0.85
CA LEU A 10 6.68 1.25 -0.66
C LEU A 10 5.92 1.03 0.66
N VAL A 11 6.28 1.81 1.68
CA VAL A 11 5.74 1.73 3.03
C VAL A 11 4.68 2.81 3.23
N GLU A 12 3.43 2.41 3.46
CA GLU A 12 2.32 3.37 3.61
C GLU A 12 2.17 3.90 5.03
N GLN A 13 1.90 5.19 5.16
CA GLN A 13 1.64 5.86 6.44
C GLN A 13 2.73 5.58 7.50
N PRO A 14 4.02 5.80 7.17
CA PRO A 14 5.14 5.39 8.03
C PRO A 14 5.08 6.00 9.43
N ARG A 15 4.47 7.20 9.57
CA ARG A 15 4.30 7.88 10.86
C ARG A 15 3.29 7.22 11.79
N GLN A 16 2.19 6.72 11.23
CA GLN A 16 1.07 6.16 12.00
C GLN A 16 1.31 4.68 12.32
N ARG A 17 1.99 3.97 11.43
CA ARG A 17 2.18 2.52 11.50
C ARG A 17 3.63 2.10 11.73
N LEU A 18 4.47 2.97 12.32
CA LEU A 18 5.90 2.69 12.53
C LEU A 18 6.13 1.35 13.20
N SER A 19 5.47 1.08 14.34
CA SER A 19 5.66 -0.17 15.10
C SER A 19 5.31 -1.42 14.28
N HIS A 20 4.27 -1.33 13.46
CA HIS A 20 3.87 -2.40 12.57
C HIS A 20 4.93 -2.64 11.48
N TRP A 21 5.39 -1.58 10.83
CA TRP A 21 6.42 -1.68 9.80
C TRP A 21 7.77 -2.16 10.34
N THR A 22 8.15 -1.76 11.55
CA THR A 22 9.38 -2.26 12.18
C THR A 22 9.33 -3.76 12.47
N GLN A 23 8.16 -4.31 12.80
CA GLN A 23 8.01 -5.76 13.02
C GLN A 23 8.11 -6.53 11.71
N ILE A 24 7.44 -6.03 10.67
CA ILE A 24 7.43 -6.65 9.35
C ILE A 24 8.81 -6.62 8.70
N LEU A 25 9.48 -5.46 8.72
CA LEU A 25 10.80 -5.28 8.09
C LEU A 25 11.93 -5.93 8.88
N ALA A 26 11.68 -6.47 10.08
CA ALA A 26 12.68 -7.20 10.86
C ALA A 26 13.24 -8.42 10.13
N ALA A 27 12.47 -9.03 9.23
CA ALA A 27 12.96 -10.11 8.38
C ALA A 27 14.12 -9.67 7.47
N LEU A 28 14.13 -8.42 6.99
CA LEU A 28 15.20 -7.88 6.14
C LEU A 28 16.49 -7.60 6.90
N ASP A 29 16.40 -7.36 8.20
CA ASP A 29 17.55 -7.11 9.09
C ASP A 29 18.01 -8.40 9.82
N SER A 30 17.36 -9.54 9.54
CA SER A 30 17.73 -10.84 10.10
C SER A 30 19.11 -11.28 9.57
N PRO A 31 19.92 -12.01 10.38
CA PRO A 31 21.18 -12.60 9.89
C PRO A 31 20.97 -13.64 8.77
N SER A 32 19.73 -14.12 8.58
CA SER A 32 19.37 -15.00 7.46
C SER A 32 19.10 -14.25 6.15
N ALA A 33 18.93 -12.93 6.20
CA ALA A 33 18.66 -12.12 5.01
C ALA A 33 19.95 -11.89 4.21
N PRO A 34 19.86 -11.73 2.87
CA PRO A 34 21.00 -11.32 2.06
C PRO A 34 21.60 -9.99 2.59
N PRO A 35 22.93 -9.86 2.68
CA PRO A 35 23.55 -8.67 3.25
C PRO A 35 23.27 -7.44 2.39
N LEU A 36 22.69 -6.41 3.01
CA LEU A 36 22.43 -5.12 2.39
C LEU A 36 23.73 -4.33 2.26
N ALA A 37 24.03 -3.84 1.05
CA ALA A 37 25.14 -2.93 0.81
C ALA A 37 24.84 -1.52 1.35
N SER A 38 23.61 -1.04 1.13
CA SER A 38 23.12 0.21 1.71
C SER A 38 21.60 0.32 1.62
N VAL A 39 21.00 1.05 2.55
CA VAL A 39 19.59 1.45 2.54
C VAL A 39 19.48 2.97 2.52
N VAL A 40 18.62 3.49 1.64
CA VAL A 40 18.20 4.89 1.62
C VAL A 40 16.70 4.96 1.80
N ALA A 41 16.24 5.72 2.80
CA ALA A 41 14.82 5.94 3.04
C ALA A 41 14.43 7.34 2.57
N LEU A 42 13.46 7.43 1.68
CA LEU A 42 12.91 8.68 1.16
C LEU A 42 11.43 8.79 1.54
N TYR A 43 10.92 10.00 1.78
CA TYR A 43 9.51 10.22 2.09
C TYR A 43 8.81 11.03 1.00
N ASP A 44 7.68 10.55 0.49
CA ASP A 44 6.81 11.27 -0.43
C ASP A 44 5.69 11.98 0.36
N PRO A 45 5.71 13.32 0.47
CA PRO A 45 4.71 14.07 1.22
C PRO A 45 3.34 14.09 0.54
N THR A 46 3.26 13.80 -0.76
CA THR A 46 1.99 13.85 -1.50
C THR A 46 1.15 12.60 -1.26
N THR A 47 1.81 11.44 -1.14
CA THR A 47 1.15 10.14 -0.98
C THR A 47 1.20 9.61 0.46
N ASP A 48 1.92 10.29 1.36
CA ASP A 48 2.23 9.80 2.72
C ASP A 48 2.88 8.41 2.71
N GLN A 49 3.79 8.18 1.78
CA GLN A 49 4.52 6.92 1.62
C GLN A 49 6.01 7.13 1.87
N ALA A 50 6.64 6.17 2.54
CA ALA A 50 8.10 6.05 2.56
C ALA A 50 8.55 5.07 1.46
N VAL A 51 9.60 5.44 0.75
CA VAL A 51 10.25 4.63 -0.27
C VAL A 51 11.60 4.19 0.28
N LEU A 52 11.78 2.89 0.52
CA LEU A 52 13.05 2.32 0.95
C LEU A 52 13.79 1.77 -0.27
N ASN A 53 14.88 2.42 -0.66
CA ASN A 53 15.79 1.92 -1.68
C ASN A 53 16.80 0.98 -1.02
N LEU A 54 16.66 -0.31 -1.30
CA LEU A 54 17.53 -1.38 -0.86
C LEU A 54 18.54 -1.67 -1.97
N ARG A 55 19.83 -1.57 -1.65
CA ARG A 55 20.92 -1.90 -2.57
C ARG A 55 21.66 -3.12 -2.06
N TYR A 56 21.79 -4.11 -2.91
CA TYR A 56 22.48 -5.37 -2.63
C TYR A 56 23.68 -5.54 -3.55
N ASP A 57 24.71 -6.20 -3.05
CA ASP A 57 25.80 -6.70 -3.90
C ASP A 57 25.31 -7.93 -4.66
N GLU A 58 25.38 -7.90 -6.00
CA GLU A 58 24.93 -9.02 -6.84
C GLU A 58 25.65 -10.33 -6.49
N LEU A 59 26.93 -10.25 -6.11
CA LEU A 59 27.71 -11.43 -5.74
C LEU A 59 27.25 -12.04 -4.42
N ALA A 60 26.75 -11.21 -3.49
CA ALA A 60 26.29 -11.66 -2.18
C ALA A 60 24.87 -12.22 -2.21
N LEU A 61 24.03 -11.80 -3.16
CA LEU A 61 22.69 -12.37 -3.37
C LEU A 61 22.75 -13.83 -3.87
N GLY A 62 23.83 -14.20 -4.57
CA GLY A 62 24.01 -15.55 -5.10
C GLY A 62 22.93 -15.96 -6.12
N ALA A 63 22.64 -17.25 -6.20
CA ALA A 63 21.69 -17.80 -7.18
C ALA A 63 20.23 -17.40 -6.92
N ASN A 64 19.89 -17.13 -5.65
CA ASN A 64 18.51 -16.86 -5.23
C ASN A 64 18.07 -15.40 -5.51
N LYS A 65 18.99 -14.54 -5.99
CA LYS A 65 18.72 -13.14 -6.36
C LYS A 65 17.85 -12.45 -5.28
N LEU A 66 16.81 -11.73 -5.70
CA LEU A 66 15.89 -10.98 -4.83
C LEU A 66 14.73 -11.83 -4.27
N GLU A 67 14.71 -13.15 -4.44
CA GLU A 67 13.57 -14.01 -4.05
C GLU A 67 13.15 -13.80 -2.59
N PHE A 68 14.13 -13.76 -1.67
CA PHE A 68 13.88 -13.48 -0.25
C PHE A 68 13.20 -12.11 -0.03
N VAL A 69 13.64 -11.08 -0.75
CA VAL A 69 13.08 -9.72 -0.63
C VAL A 69 11.66 -9.69 -1.17
N VAL A 70 11.40 -10.42 -2.26
CA VAL A 70 10.05 -10.56 -2.85
C VAL A 70 9.12 -11.26 -1.86
N GLU A 71 9.55 -12.36 -1.25
CA GLU A 71 8.76 -13.11 -0.26
C GLU A 71 8.41 -12.22 0.94
N VAL A 72 9.40 -11.51 1.50
CA VAL A 72 9.18 -10.57 2.60
C VAL A 72 8.19 -9.48 2.18
N ALA A 73 8.32 -8.90 0.98
CA ALA A 73 7.39 -7.87 0.49
C ALA A 73 5.96 -8.41 0.33
N LEU A 74 5.80 -9.65 -0.15
CA LEU A 74 4.49 -10.29 -0.30
C LEU A 74 3.84 -10.59 1.05
N LEU A 75 4.59 -11.19 1.99
CA LEU A 75 4.10 -11.47 3.35
C LEU A 75 3.76 -10.18 4.11
N ALA A 76 4.49 -9.12 3.83
CA ALA A 76 4.31 -7.79 4.39
C ALA A 76 3.14 -7.00 3.79
N GLU A 77 2.56 -7.47 2.67
CA GLU A 77 1.66 -6.70 1.81
C GLU A 77 2.26 -5.32 1.40
N VAL A 78 3.59 -5.27 1.24
CA VAL A 78 4.33 -4.06 0.87
C VAL A 78 4.52 -4.03 -0.64
N GLY A 79 4.22 -2.89 -1.26
CA GLY A 79 4.51 -2.70 -2.68
C GLY A 79 6.01 -2.74 -2.92
N MET A 80 6.46 -3.55 -3.87
CA MET A 80 7.86 -3.61 -4.29
C MET A 80 7.98 -3.20 -5.75
N ILE A 81 9.01 -2.42 -6.07
CA ILE A 81 9.37 -2.02 -7.43
C ILE A 81 10.82 -2.44 -7.69
N GLN A 82 11.03 -3.21 -8.75
CA GLN A 82 12.36 -3.51 -9.29
C GLN A 82 12.57 -2.66 -10.55
N PRO A 83 13.45 -1.64 -10.53
CA PRO A 83 13.63 -0.77 -11.70
C PRO A 83 14.15 -1.51 -12.93
N ALA A 84 14.81 -2.65 -12.74
CA ALA A 84 15.29 -3.51 -13.83
C ALA A 84 14.15 -4.20 -14.60
N GLU A 85 13.00 -4.40 -13.96
CA GLU A 85 11.82 -5.04 -14.56
C GLU A 85 10.85 -4.01 -15.20
N LEU A 86 11.06 -2.72 -14.94
CA LEU A 86 10.24 -1.65 -15.52
C LEU A 86 10.66 -1.35 -16.96
N SER A 87 9.69 -0.94 -17.78
CA SER A 87 9.99 -0.34 -19.08
C SER A 87 10.83 0.93 -18.93
N GLU A 88 11.63 1.29 -19.93
CA GLU A 88 12.52 2.47 -19.82
C GLU A 88 11.75 3.76 -19.49
N GLY A 89 10.57 3.92 -20.07
CA GLY A 89 9.70 5.08 -19.81
C GLY A 89 9.20 5.13 -18.37
N GLU A 90 8.73 4.00 -17.82
CA GLU A 90 8.28 3.91 -16.42
C GLU A 90 9.44 4.07 -15.44
N ARG A 91 10.58 3.43 -15.73
CA ARG A 91 11.81 3.57 -14.96
C ARG A 91 12.26 5.02 -14.89
N ARG A 92 12.27 5.73 -16.03
CA ARG A 92 12.60 7.16 -16.08
C ARG A 92 11.63 7.96 -15.23
N ARG A 93 10.31 7.82 -15.45
CA ARG A 93 9.29 8.53 -14.65
C ARG A 93 9.43 8.28 -13.15
N PHE A 94 9.64 7.02 -12.75
CA PHE A 94 9.85 6.67 -11.35
C PHE A 94 11.09 7.37 -10.78
N LEU A 95 12.24 7.26 -11.44
CA LEU A 95 13.49 7.82 -10.94
C LEU A 95 13.54 9.35 -10.99
N THR A 96 13.05 9.98 -12.06
CA THR A 96 13.17 11.43 -12.27
C THR A 96 11.99 12.22 -11.73
N GLU A 97 10.78 11.67 -11.73
CA GLU A 97 9.59 12.42 -11.29
C GLU A 97 9.17 12.04 -9.88
N ARG A 98 9.20 10.75 -9.52
CA ARG A 98 8.73 10.32 -8.19
C ARG A 98 9.79 10.53 -7.14
N LEU A 99 11.02 10.02 -7.34
CA LEU A 99 12.07 10.13 -6.32
C LEU A 99 12.51 11.57 -6.06
N THR A 100 12.46 12.46 -7.06
CA THR A 100 12.81 13.88 -6.90
C THR A 100 11.82 14.65 -6.02
N ARG A 101 10.57 14.18 -5.93
CA ARG A 101 9.56 14.73 -5.00
C ARG A 101 9.73 14.23 -3.57
N CYS A 102 10.55 13.20 -3.34
CA CYS A 102 10.67 12.61 -2.03
C CYS A 102 11.61 13.43 -1.13
N THR A 103 11.03 14.15 -0.17
CA THR A 103 11.74 14.90 0.88
C THR A 103 10.98 14.73 2.19
N PRO A 104 11.64 14.42 3.32
CA PRO A 104 13.08 14.26 3.55
C PRO A 104 13.68 12.92 3.09
N GLN A 105 15.03 12.88 3.05
CA GLN A 105 15.83 11.67 2.79
C GLN A 105 16.76 11.32 3.96
N VAL A 106 16.93 10.02 4.21
CA VAL A 106 17.91 9.45 5.14
C VAL A 106 18.80 8.50 4.35
N GLN A 107 20.08 8.85 4.26
CA GLN A 107 21.09 8.06 3.56
C GLN A 107 21.93 7.25 4.56
N THR A 108 22.65 6.26 4.02
CA THR A 108 23.80 5.62 4.68
C THR A 108 23.46 4.71 5.86
N GLN A 109 22.27 4.10 5.84
CA GLN A 109 21.89 3.10 6.84
C GLN A 109 22.23 1.70 6.33
N ARG A 110 22.69 0.83 7.22
CA ARG A 110 22.93 -0.60 6.90
C ARG A 110 21.68 -1.46 7.08
N ASN A 111 20.71 -0.95 7.82
CA ASN A 111 19.53 -1.70 8.25
C ASN A 111 18.26 -0.99 7.77
N ALA A 112 17.28 -1.75 7.30
CA ALA A 112 16.02 -1.24 6.80
C ALA A 112 15.19 -0.58 7.91
N ILE A 113 15.14 -1.20 9.09
CA ILE A 113 14.45 -0.63 10.26
C ILE A 113 15.10 0.68 10.68
N GLY A 114 16.44 0.71 10.76
CA GLY A 114 17.18 1.91 11.15
C GLY A 114 16.89 3.09 10.23
N ALA A 115 16.86 2.85 8.92
CA ALA A 115 16.50 3.85 7.92
C ALA A 115 15.08 4.39 8.09
N LEU A 116 14.10 3.51 8.32
CA LEU A 116 12.71 3.92 8.50
C LEU A 116 12.49 4.70 9.81
N VAL A 117 13.09 4.25 10.92
CA VAL A 117 12.98 4.92 12.21
C VAL A 117 13.60 6.32 12.15
N GLU A 118 14.80 6.44 11.57
CA GLU A 118 15.45 7.74 11.37
C GLU A 118 14.65 8.66 10.45
N LEU A 119 14.01 8.11 9.41
CA LEU A 119 13.14 8.89 8.52
C LEU A 119 11.94 9.44 9.30
N VAL A 120 11.26 8.60 10.08
CA VAL A 120 10.12 9.05 10.90
C VAL A 120 10.54 10.02 11.99
N ARG A 121 11.75 9.86 12.55
CA ARG A 121 12.33 10.84 13.48
C ARG A 121 12.50 12.21 12.82
N LYS A 122 13.15 12.27 11.64
CA LYS A 122 13.29 13.52 10.87
C LYS A 122 11.94 14.16 10.54
N LEU A 123 10.94 13.36 10.14
CA LEU A 123 9.59 13.86 9.86
C LEU A 123 8.91 14.49 11.09
N ARG A 124 9.18 13.96 12.29
CA ARG A 124 8.67 14.54 13.54
C ARG A 124 9.40 15.83 13.88
N ASP A 125 10.70 15.87 13.67
CA ASP A 125 11.53 17.06 13.91
C ASP A 125 11.11 18.21 12.98
N GLU A 126 10.92 17.95 11.68
CA GLU A 126 10.43 18.94 10.70
C GLU A 126 9.04 19.47 11.03
N ARG A 127 8.15 18.62 11.54
CA ARG A 127 6.83 19.05 12.00
C ARG A 127 6.94 20.01 13.18
N ASN A 128 7.88 19.77 14.08
CA ASN A 128 8.10 20.63 15.24
C ASN A 128 8.76 21.96 14.85
N THR A 129 9.66 21.97 13.88
CA THR A 129 10.27 23.23 13.38
C THR A 129 9.28 24.08 12.60
N ASN A 130 8.39 23.46 11.83
CA ASN A 130 7.38 24.17 11.04
C ASN A 130 6.12 24.51 11.83
N ALA A 131 5.91 23.92 13.00
CA ALA A 131 4.90 24.35 13.95
C ALA A 131 5.32 25.70 14.53
N LYS A 132 5.17 26.76 13.73
CA LYS A 132 5.15 28.12 14.25
C LYS A 132 4.12 28.09 15.37
N PRO A 133 4.49 28.42 16.63
CA PRO A 133 3.51 28.46 17.70
C PRO A 133 2.36 29.31 17.20
N PRO A 134 1.10 28.85 17.38
CA PRO A 134 -0.05 29.64 16.96
C PRO A 134 0.20 31.06 17.49
N PRO A 135 0.06 32.10 16.64
CA PRO A 135 0.33 33.46 17.08
C PRO A 135 -0.38 33.61 18.41
N PHE A 136 0.39 33.94 19.45
CA PHE A 136 -0.19 34.27 20.74
C PHE A 136 -1.15 35.41 20.42
N HIS A 137 -2.42 35.08 20.26
CA HIS A 137 -3.45 36.07 20.28
C HIS A 137 -3.36 36.59 21.70
N GLU A 138 -2.74 37.76 21.86
CA GLU A 138 -2.91 38.55 23.08
C GLU A 138 -4.39 38.44 23.42
N PRO A 139 -4.74 37.96 24.63
CA PRO A 139 -6.12 37.82 25.01
C PRO A 139 -6.77 39.17 24.75
N ARG A 140 -7.65 39.20 23.74
CA ARG A 140 -8.36 40.40 23.29
C ARG A 140 -9.44 40.68 24.32
N GLY A 141 -9.01 40.92 25.56
CA GLY A 141 -9.81 41.32 26.68
C GLY A 141 -9.69 42.82 26.81
N ASP A 142 -10.48 43.55 26.04
CA ASP A 142 -11.00 44.81 26.57
C ASP A 142 -11.75 44.42 27.86
N THR A 143 -11.22 44.88 28.99
CA THR A 143 -11.59 44.48 30.34
C THR A 143 -12.91 45.14 30.78
N SER A 144 -13.87 45.27 29.87
CA SER A 144 -15.10 46.04 30.09
C SER A 144 -16.38 45.21 30.16
N ASP A 145 -16.31 43.89 29.95
CA ASP A 145 -17.48 43.03 30.12
C ASP A 145 -17.16 41.88 31.11
N PRO A 146 -17.60 41.98 32.38
CA PRO A 146 -17.41 40.90 33.35
C PRO A 146 -18.35 39.76 33.00
N VAL A 147 -17.97 38.92 32.04
CA VAL A 147 -18.65 37.65 31.82
C VAL A 147 -18.44 36.83 33.09
N PRO A 148 -19.52 36.46 33.82
CA PRO A 148 -19.39 35.65 35.01
C PRO A 148 -18.70 34.34 34.65
N LEU A 149 -17.51 34.14 35.22
CA LEU A 149 -16.77 32.89 35.18
C LEU A 149 -17.61 31.80 35.83
N VAL A 150 -18.47 31.16 35.03
CA VAL A 150 -19.08 29.89 35.41
C VAL A 150 -17.96 28.86 35.32
N THR A 151 -17.30 28.64 36.45
CA THR A 151 -16.44 27.48 36.64
C THR A 151 -17.27 26.24 36.27
N ALA A 152 -16.92 25.60 35.16
CA ALA A 152 -17.48 24.31 34.80
C ALA A 152 -17.12 23.35 35.93
N LYS A 153 -18.09 23.11 36.82
CA LYS A 153 -17.98 22.19 37.94
C LYS A 153 -17.79 20.80 37.33
N GLY A 154 -16.55 20.34 37.26
CA GLY A 154 -16.22 19.02 36.77
C GLY A 154 -16.95 17.98 37.62
N THR A 155 -17.92 17.30 37.03
CA THR A 155 -18.72 16.24 37.67
C THR A 155 -17.92 14.94 37.87
N ARG A 156 -16.59 15.02 38.00
CA ARG A 156 -15.70 13.85 37.99
C ARG A 156 -15.08 13.50 39.35
N ASP A 157 -15.31 14.31 40.37
CA ASP A 157 -14.66 14.13 41.68
C ASP A 157 -15.50 13.42 42.75
N ASN A 158 -16.66 12.84 42.41
CA ASN A 158 -17.48 12.08 43.36
C ASN A 158 -17.70 10.62 42.93
N ILE A 159 -16.62 9.88 42.67
CA ILE A 159 -16.67 8.42 42.73
C ILE A 159 -16.18 8.01 44.13
N PRO A 160 -17.05 7.57 45.05
CA PRO A 160 -16.62 7.08 46.34
C PRO A 160 -15.72 5.86 46.13
N GLN A 161 -14.50 5.94 46.65
CA GLN A 161 -13.55 4.84 46.70
C GLN A 161 -14.17 3.71 47.52
N LEU A 162 -14.74 2.72 46.83
CA LEU A 162 -15.14 1.46 47.45
C LEU A 162 -13.86 0.79 47.97
N ARG A 163 -13.66 0.86 49.29
CA ARG A 163 -12.62 0.13 50.02
C ARG A 163 -12.80 -1.36 49.73
N ARG A 164 -11.84 -1.95 49.01
CA ARG A 164 -11.71 -3.41 48.96
C ARG A 164 -11.26 -3.90 50.34
N PRO A 165 -11.96 -4.85 50.97
CA PRO A 165 -11.53 -5.44 52.21
C PRO A 165 -10.25 -6.24 51.99
N THR A 166 -9.20 -5.85 52.70
CA THR A 166 -7.98 -6.63 52.93
C THR A 166 -8.32 -7.85 53.77
N THR A 167 -8.44 -9.02 53.14
CA THR A 167 -8.33 -10.31 53.82
C THR A 167 -6.90 -10.80 53.68
N ASN A 168 -6.09 -10.52 54.70
CA ASN A 168 -4.97 -11.36 55.07
C ASN A 168 -5.48 -12.38 56.09
N PRO A 169 -5.04 -13.64 55.98
CA PRO A 169 -4.61 -14.33 57.18
C PRO A 169 -3.19 -14.86 57.02
N GLU A 170 -2.36 -14.41 57.96
CA GLU A 170 -1.36 -15.17 58.72
C GLU A 170 -0.99 -16.57 58.21
N ASN A 171 0.27 -16.73 57.84
CA ASN A 171 1.09 -17.83 58.36
C ASN A 171 2.57 -17.45 58.32
N SER A 172 3.11 -17.15 59.51
CA SER A 172 4.50 -17.37 59.91
C SER A 172 4.77 -18.88 59.86
N VAL A 173 5.94 -19.42 59.49
CA VAL A 173 7.26 -19.48 60.15
C VAL A 173 8.19 -20.04 59.03
N ALA A 174 9.43 -19.64 58.73
CA ALA A 174 10.64 -19.72 59.54
C ALA A 174 11.84 -19.20 58.72
N ARG A 175 12.83 -18.65 59.43
CA ARG A 175 14.20 -18.35 58.99
C ARG A 175 14.87 -19.54 58.30
N ILE A 176 15.79 -19.28 57.37
CA ILE A 176 17.20 -19.73 57.41
C ILE A 176 18.05 -18.89 56.45
N THR A 177 19.26 -18.64 56.92
CA THR A 177 20.36 -17.81 56.41
C THR A 177 21.24 -18.48 55.34
N THR A 178 21.80 -17.63 54.46
CA THR A 178 23.16 -17.65 53.85
C THR A 178 23.61 -18.69 52.82
N ARG A 179 24.37 -18.14 51.85
CA ARG A 179 25.55 -18.65 51.10
C ARG A 179 25.37 -19.32 49.72
N ALA A 180 25.86 -18.58 48.72
CA ALA A 180 26.95 -18.91 47.78
C ALA A 180 27.02 -20.28 47.05
N ARG A 181 27.25 -20.15 45.74
CA ARG A 181 27.97 -21.00 44.76
C ARG A 181 27.23 -22.11 44.01
N THR A 182 27.75 -22.28 42.77
CA THR A 182 27.68 -23.42 41.81
C THR A 182 26.32 -23.63 41.14
N ARG A 183 26.19 -23.44 39.82
CA ARG A 183 26.77 -24.12 38.63
C ARG A 183 26.17 -25.53 38.43
N ASP A 184 25.63 -25.69 37.23
CA ASP A 184 25.25 -26.90 36.48
C ASP A 184 23.88 -27.56 36.71
N GLU A 185 23.22 -27.73 35.55
CA GLU A 185 22.47 -28.91 35.09
C GLU A 185 20.98 -29.15 35.41
N ILE A 186 20.23 -29.20 34.28
CA ILE A 186 19.13 -30.12 33.92
C ILE A 186 17.77 -29.92 34.61
N ALA A 187 16.76 -29.53 33.83
CA ALA A 187 15.61 -30.39 33.48
C ALA A 187 14.50 -29.56 32.82
N ALA A 188 13.98 -30.09 31.72
CA ALA A 188 12.78 -29.61 31.05
C ALA A 188 11.58 -29.67 32.01
N HIS A 189 10.92 -28.54 32.21
CA HIS A 189 9.61 -28.48 32.85
C HIS A 189 8.62 -27.86 31.85
N GLU A 190 7.70 -28.67 31.36
CA GLU A 190 6.57 -28.25 30.53
C GLU A 190 5.61 -27.41 31.39
N ASP A 191 5.65 -26.10 31.22
CA ASP A 191 4.64 -25.20 31.78
C ASP A 191 3.41 -25.15 30.87
N LYS A 192 2.42 -25.93 31.31
CA LYS A 192 1.06 -25.99 30.78
C LYS A 192 0.31 -24.70 31.17
N PHE A 193 0.41 -23.67 30.33
CA PHE A 193 -0.39 -22.45 30.49
C PHE A 193 -1.89 -22.74 30.28
N PRO A 194 -2.78 -22.36 31.21
CA PRO A 194 -4.21 -22.43 30.99
C PRO A 194 -4.64 -21.37 29.97
N ARG A 195 -5.26 -21.81 28.87
CA ARG A 195 -5.83 -20.93 27.84
C ARG A 195 -7.00 -20.13 28.44
N PRO A 196 -7.07 -18.81 28.27
CA PRO A 196 -8.25 -18.03 28.63
C PRO A 196 -9.41 -18.37 27.69
N THR A 197 -10.50 -18.85 28.28
CA THR A 197 -11.81 -19.01 27.62
C THR A 197 -12.47 -17.64 27.46
N SER A 198 -12.34 -17.04 26.28
CA SER A 198 -13.13 -15.86 25.92
C SER A 198 -14.44 -16.28 25.24
N PRO A 199 -15.62 -15.86 25.74
CA PRO A 199 -16.90 -16.18 25.13
C PRO A 199 -17.38 -15.07 24.16
N HIS A 200 -18.35 -15.45 23.32
CA HIS A 200 -19.27 -14.60 22.53
C HIS A 200 -18.78 -13.97 21.22
N ARG A 201 -18.74 -14.82 20.19
CA ARG A 201 -18.86 -14.41 18.79
C ARG A 201 -20.35 -14.19 18.47
N HIS A 202 -20.78 -12.94 18.31
CA HIS A 202 -22.10 -12.63 17.77
C HIS A 202 -22.13 -13.00 16.28
N VAL A 203 -22.75 -14.13 15.96
CA VAL A 203 -23.14 -14.51 14.60
C VAL A 203 -24.54 -13.96 14.39
N VAL A 204 -24.67 -12.90 13.60
CA VAL A 204 -25.97 -12.44 13.11
C VAL A 204 -26.24 -13.18 11.79
N SER A 205 -27.01 -14.25 11.87
CA SER A 205 -27.61 -14.91 10.71
C SER A 205 -28.78 -14.07 10.23
N ARG A 206 -28.69 -13.47 9.04
CA ARG A 206 -29.88 -12.99 8.32
C ARG A 206 -29.83 -13.45 6.87
N SER A 207 -30.63 -14.48 6.63
CA SER A 207 -31.09 -14.94 5.34
C SER A 207 -32.05 -13.91 4.75
N SER A 208 -31.69 -13.32 3.61
CA SER A 208 -32.66 -12.77 2.67
C SER A 208 -32.19 -13.10 1.26
N ARG A 209 -32.89 -14.08 0.68
CA ARG A 209 -32.74 -14.58 -0.69
C ARG A 209 -33.17 -13.46 -1.64
N ALA A 210 -32.22 -12.89 -2.38
CA ALA A 210 -32.52 -12.02 -3.50
C ALA A 210 -32.78 -12.88 -4.74
N GLU A 211 -33.81 -12.52 -5.49
CA GLU A 211 -34.31 -13.19 -6.67
C GLU A 211 -33.39 -12.88 -7.87
N THR A 212 -32.80 -13.94 -8.45
CA THR A 212 -32.00 -13.86 -9.67
C THR A 212 -32.92 -13.59 -10.87
N VAL A 213 -32.85 -12.39 -11.42
CA VAL A 213 -33.45 -12.05 -12.72
C VAL A 213 -32.53 -12.58 -13.81
N VAL A 214 -33.01 -13.59 -14.55
CA VAL A 214 -32.37 -14.11 -15.76
C VAL A 214 -32.58 -13.09 -16.88
N ALA A 215 -31.49 -12.50 -17.38
CA ALA A 215 -31.54 -11.70 -18.60
C ALA A 215 -31.78 -12.64 -19.80
N GLN A 216 -32.85 -12.38 -20.54
CA GLN A 216 -33.17 -13.06 -21.80
C GLN A 216 -32.07 -12.77 -22.84
N ASP A 217 -31.64 -13.83 -23.53
CA ASP A 217 -30.72 -13.76 -24.66
C ASP A 217 -31.30 -12.90 -25.80
N PRO A 218 -30.52 -12.00 -26.42
CA PRO A 218 -30.95 -11.30 -27.61
C PRO A 218 -31.00 -12.27 -28.79
N VAL A 219 -32.21 -12.37 -29.37
CA VAL A 219 -32.53 -13.05 -30.62
C VAL A 219 -31.67 -12.45 -31.75
N ALA A 220 -31.04 -13.34 -32.51
CA ALA A 220 -30.32 -13.00 -33.73
C ALA A 220 -31.31 -12.77 -34.87
N ASP A 221 -31.37 -11.54 -35.37
CA ASP A 221 -31.98 -11.23 -36.67
C ASP A 221 -30.85 -11.04 -37.71
N PRO A 222 -30.86 -11.77 -38.85
CA PRO A 222 -29.84 -11.64 -39.88
C PRO A 222 -30.42 -11.15 -41.22
N GLU A 223 -30.48 -9.84 -41.46
CA GLU A 223 -30.62 -9.24 -42.81
C GLU A 223 -29.94 -7.86 -42.72
N GLY A 224 -28.97 -7.43 -43.52
CA GLY A 224 -28.73 -7.67 -44.94
C GLY A 224 -28.86 -6.32 -45.65
N GLU A 225 -27.80 -5.49 -45.66
CA GLU A 225 -27.73 -4.29 -46.51
C GLU A 225 -26.27 -4.00 -46.89
N GLU A 226 -25.90 -4.41 -48.11
CA GLU A 226 -24.71 -3.94 -48.83
C GLU A 226 -24.92 -2.47 -49.21
N ILE A 227 -23.98 -1.60 -48.85
CA ILE A 227 -23.92 -0.23 -49.35
C ILE A 227 -22.67 -0.10 -50.23
N ASP A 228 -22.90 -0.15 -51.54
CA ASP A 228 -21.96 0.22 -52.60
C ASP A 228 -21.63 1.72 -52.50
N PHE A 229 -20.40 2.05 -52.11
CA PHE A 229 -19.86 3.39 -52.27
C PHE A 229 -19.13 3.49 -53.61
N ALA A 230 -19.85 4.03 -54.59
CA ALA A 230 -19.34 4.40 -55.89
C ALA A 230 -18.31 5.54 -55.79
N ASN A 231 -17.25 5.36 -56.57
CA ASN A 231 -16.22 6.31 -56.96
C ASN A 231 -16.74 7.71 -57.31
N GLU A 232 -16.15 8.74 -56.70
CA GLU A 232 -16.04 10.06 -57.32
C GLU A 232 -14.77 10.75 -56.80
N PHE A 233 -13.62 10.43 -57.45
CA PHE A 233 -12.36 11.12 -57.21
C PHE A 233 -12.02 11.91 -58.48
N ASP A 234 -12.18 13.22 -58.37
CA ASP A 234 -11.95 14.21 -59.42
C ASP A 234 -10.44 14.48 -59.61
N GLU A 235 -9.99 14.57 -60.86
CA GLU A 235 -8.65 14.98 -61.32
C GLU A 235 -8.84 16.03 -62.45
N PRO A 236 -7.85 16.82 -62.90
CA PRO A 236 -6.67 17.40 -62.25
C PRO A 236 -6.46 18.90 -62.61
N GLY A 237 -5.75 19.65 -61.75
CA GLY A 237 -5.27 21.01 -62.04
C GLY A 237 -3.78 21.04 -62.43
N LYS A 238 -3.49 21.17 -63.73
CA LYS A 238 -2.16 21.41 -64.33
C LYS A 238 -1.46 22.65 -63.74
N THR A 239 -0.27 22.50 -63.17
CA THR A 239 0.74 23.58 -63.09
C THR A 239 2.15 23.04 -63.35
N ALA A 240 2.95 23.87 -64.03
CA ALA A 240 4.21 23.57 -64.70
C ALA A 240 5.41 23.30 -63.77
N PRO A 241 6.51 22.68 -64.24
CA PRO A 241 7.60 22.19 -63.40
C PRO A 241 8.64 23.28 -63.06
N ALA A 242 9.03 23.37 -61.79
CA ALA A 242 10.23 24.08 -61.34
C ALA A 242 11.42 23.09 -61.24
N PRO A 243 12.66 23.55 -61.49
CA PRO A 243 13.83 22.69 -61.55
C PRO A 243 14.24 22.13 -60.18
N TYR A 244 14.61 20.86 -60.20
CA TYR A 244 15.04 20.03 -59.08
C TYR A 244 16.23 20.63 -58.31
N VAL A 245 16.07 20.79 -56.99
CA VAL A 245 17.19 20.80 -56.04
C VAL A 245 17.15 19.45 -55.31
N GLN A 246 18.12 18.59 -55.60
CA GLN A 246 18.34 17.33 -54.88
C GLN A 246 18.87 17.65 -53.48
N LEU A 247 17.97 17.72 -52.50
CA LEU A 247 18.33 17.53 -51.09
C LEU A 247 18.01 16.09 -50.71
N ALA A 248 19.04 15.39 -50.23
CA ALA A 248 18.98 14.02 -49.76
C ALA A 248 17.85 13.84 -48.73
N ARG A 249 16.80 13.13 -49.14
CA ARG A 249 15.68 12.73 -48.29
C ARG A 249 16.09 11.47 -47.53
N ALA A 250 16.27 11.61 -46.21
CA ALA A 250 16.39 10.47 -45.31
C ALA A 250 15.14 9.58 -45.41
N PRO A 251 15.26 8.24 -45.32
CA PRO A 251 14.12 7.33 -45.39
C PRO A 251 13.17 7.60 -44.22
N SER A 252 11.93 7.95 -44.53
CA SER A 252 10.83 7.99 -43.56
C SER A 252 10.52 6.56 -43.10
N PRO A 253 10.27 6.32 -41.80
CA PRO A 253 9.94 4.99 -41.31
C PRO A 253 8.57 4.58 -41.85
N THR A 254 8.55 3.43 -42.55
CA THR A 254 7.35 2.68 -42.87
C THR A 254 6.65 2.30 -41.56
N ILE A 255 5.49 2.90 -41.31
CA ILE A 255 4.57 2.44 -40.26
C ILE A 255 3.85 1.22 -40.85
N GLU A 256 4.41 0.05 -40.61
CA GLU A 256 3.66 -1.20 -40.71
C GLU A 256 2.60 -1.18 -39.61
N ALA A 257 1.34 -1.11 -40.03
CA ALA A 257 0.20 -1.41 -39.18
C ALA A 257 0.34 -2.87 -38.73
N GLN A 258 0.91 -3.08 -37.55
CA GLN A 258 0.90 -4.35 -36.86
C GLN A 258 -0.52 -4.63 -36.39
N THR A 259 -1.23 -5.35 -37.26
CA THR A 259 -2.40 -6.15 -36.92
C THR A 259 -2.08 -7.01 -35.70
N ALA A 260 -2.93 -6.89 -34.70
CA ALA A 260 -2.89 -7.61 -33.45
C ALA A 260 -2.80 -9.13 -33.69
N ALA A 261 -1.65 -9.70 -33.34
CA ALA A 261 -1.48 -11.14 -33.17
C ALA A 261 -0.28 -11.41 -32.26
N SER A 262 -0.37 -10.97 -31.00
CA SER A 262 0.52 -11.46 -29.94
C SER A 262 -0.22 -12.56 -29.18
N SER A 263 0.21 -13.78 -29.44
CA SER A 263 -0.18 -15.04 -28.86
C SER A 263 -0.15 -15.04 -27.32
N SER A 264 -1.35 -15.18 -26.75
CA SER A 264 -1.73 -16.28 -25.85
C SER A 264 -0.71 -16.75 -24.81
N ILE A 265 -0.39 -15.87 -23.86
CA ILE A 265 -0.43 -16.28 -22.45
C ILE A 265 -1.55 -15.44 -21.86
N GLU A 266 -2.80 -15.85 -22.14
CA GLU A 266 -3.98 -15.14 -21.63
C GLU A 266 -4.05 -15.35 -20.14
N ALA A 267 -3.35 -14.46 -19.42
CA ALA A 267 -3.45 -14.35 -17.99
C ALA A 267 -4.94 -14.28 -17.66
N THR A 268 -5.38 -15.27 -16.90
CA THR A 268 -6.74 -15.51 -16.43
C THR A 268 -7.11 -14.45 -15.38
N THR A 269 -6.76 -13.20 -15.65
CA THR A 269 -6.78 -12.09 -14.71
C THR A 269 -8.11 -11.38 -14.87
N ILE A 270 -8.88 -11.42 -13.80
CA ILE A 270 -10.12 -10.67 -13.70
C ILE A 270 -9.77 -9.25 -13.27
N TYR A 271 -10.12 -8.28 -14.11
CA TYR A 271 -9.96 -6.88 -13.78
C TYR A 271 -11.18 -6.41 -13.00
N ALA A 272 -10.95 -5.74 -11.86
CA ALA A 272 -11.99 -5.17 -11.04
C ALA A 272 -11.76 -3.67 -10.83
N ARG A 273 -12.85 -2.90 -10.87
CA ARG A 273 -12.86 -1.47 -10.54
C ARG A 273 -14.14 -1.16 -9.78
N TYR A 274 -14.08 -0.21 -8.85
CA TYR A 274 -15.26 0.29 -8.15
C TYR A 274 -15.45 1.78 -8.39
N LEU A 275 -16.69 2.24 -8.40
CA LEU A 275 -17.04 3.65 -8.60
C LEU A 275 -16.97 4.38 -7.26
N ARG A 276 -16.15 5.43 -7.19
CA ARG A 276 -16.04 6.31 -6.03
C ARG A 276 -16.08 7.76 -6.48
N SER A 277 -17.05 8.53 -5.99
CA SER A 277 -17.19 9.95 -6.30
C SER A 277 -17.19 10.24 -7.82
N GLY A 278 -17.85 9.37 -8.60
CA GLY A 278 -17.93 9.48 -10.06
C GLY A 278 -16.68 9.02 -10.83
N LYS A 279 -15.65 8.48 -10.15
CA LYS A 279 -14.44 7.95 -10.78
C LYS A 279 -14.27 6.45 -10.55
N TRP A 280 -13.92 5.72 -11.59
CA TRP A 280 -13.61 4.29 -11.50
C TRP A 280 -12.19 4.10 -10.97
N VAL A 281 -12.07 3.42 -9.83
CA VAL A 281 -10.79 3.14 -9.17
C VAL A 281 -10.48 1.65 -9.29
N PRO A 282 -9.28 1.26 -9.78
CA PRO A 282 -8.90 -0.14 -9.89
C PRO A 282 -8.78 -0.79 -8.51
N ILE A 283 -9.21 -2.03 -8.39
CA ILE A 283 -9.17 -2.83 -7.16
C ILE A 283 -8.66 -4.24 -7.43
N ARG A 284 -8.04 -4.84 -6.41
CA ARG A 284 -7.56 -6.22 -6.47
C ARG A 284 -8.62 -7.16 -5.93
N ILE A 285 -8.77 -8.32 -6.57
CA ILE A 285 -9.62 -9.40 -6.06
C ILE A 285 -8.73 -10.28 -5.18
N GLY A 286 -8.99 -10.30 -3.87
CA GLY A 286 -8.26 -11.13 -2.92
C GLY A 286 -8.73 -12.58 -2.94
N ALA A 287 -10.03 -12.81 -3.11
CA ALA A 287 -10.60 -14.14 -3.26
C ALA A 287 -11.85 -14.09 -4.15
N LEU A 288 -12.09 -15.15 -4.91
CA LEU A 288 -13.28 -15.29 -5.76
C LEU A 288 -13.91 -16.66 -5.52
N SER A 289 -15.23 -16.69 -5.34
CA SER A 289 -16.00 -17.90 -5.16
C SER A 289 -17.38 -17.77 -5.79
N LEU A 290 -18.10 -18.88 -5.92
CA LEU A 290 -19.52 -18.87 -6.34
C LEU A 290 -20.42 -18.07 -5.38
N LYS A 291 -20.00 -17.86 -4.13
CA LYS A 291 -20.76 -17.08 -3.13
C LYS A 291 -20.47 -15.58 -3.22
N GLY A 292 -19.44 -15.17 -3.96
CA GLY A 292 -19.04 -13.77 -4.07
C GLY A 292 -17.52 -13.58 -4.15
N ALA A 293 -17.11 -12.31 -4.16
CA ALA A 293 -15.72 -11.90 -4.27
C ALA A 293 -15.30 -11.08 -3.03
N ALA A 294 -14.08 -11.29 -2.56
CA ALA A 294 -13.41 -10.44 -1.60
C ALA A 294 -12.57 -9.40 -2.35
N LEU A 295 -12.90 -8.13 -2.19
CA LEU A 295 -12.25 -7.02 -2.88
C LEU A 295 -11.29 -6.30 -1.92
N MET A 296 -10.04 -6.14 -2.33
CA MET A 296 -9.03 -5.40 -1.59
C MET A 296 -8.99 -3.96 -2.12
N THR A 297 -9.40 -3.02 -1.27
CA THR A 297 -9.46 -1.60 -1.59
C THR A 297 -8.65 -0.82 -0.55
N GLY A 298 -7.88 0.18 -0.96
CA GLY A 298 -7.09 1.01 -0.04
C GLY A 298 -7.95 1.91 0.85
N ALA A 299 -9.21 2.15 0.49
CA ALA A 299 -10.16 2.92 1.29
C ALA A 299 -11.50 2.18 1.35
N LEU A 300 -11.78 1.59 2.51
CA LEU A 300 -13.01 0.84 2.75
C LEU A 300 -14.24 1.75 2.56
N PRO A 301 -15.26 1.31 1.80
CA PRO A 301 -16.54 1.99 1.76
C PRO A 301 -17.15 2.03 3.16
N ARG A 302 -17.87 3.11 3.48
CA ARG A 302 -18.54 3.25 4.78
C ARG A 302 -19.77 2.36 4.83
N LEU A 303 -20.23 2.06 6.05
CA LEU A 303 -21.52 1.44 6.25
C LEU A 303 -22.60 2.33 5.61
N HIS A 304 -23.40 1.76 4.71
CA HIS A 304 -24.42 2.41 3.88
C HIS A 304 -23.95 3.14 2.61
N ASP A 305 -22.67 3.09 2.25
CA ASP A 305 -22.24 3.55 0.93
C ASP A 305 -22.76 2.59 -0.16
N HIS A 306 -23.31 3.16 -1.24
CA HIS A 306 -23.56 2.41 -2.47
C HIS A 306 -22.25 2.24 -3.24
N VAL A 307 -21.93 1.01 -3.63
CA VAL A 307 -20.68 0.68 -4.31
C VAL A 307 -20.99 -0.05 -5.62
N ASP A 308 -20.78 0.62 -6.74
CA ASP A 308 -20.82 -0.04 -8.04
C ASP A 308 -19.46 -0.70 -8.31
N VAL A 309 -19.46 -2.00 -8.62
CA VAL A 309 -18.25 -2.75 -8.96
C VAL A 309 -18.37 -3.28 -10.39
N ALA A 310 -17.43 -2.94 -11.26
CA ALA A 310 -17.33 -3.50 -12.59
C ALA A 310 -16.20 -4.53 -12.66
N LEU A 311 -16.54 -5.73 -13.11
CA LEU A 311 -15.65 -6.87 -13.34
C LEU A 311 -15.52 -7.09 -14.84
N SER A 312 -14.31 -7.36 -15.33
CA SER A 312 -14.09 -7.77 -16.72
C SER A 312 -13.10 -8.91 -16.84
N TYR A 313 -13.45 -9.91 -17.64
CA TYR A 313 -12.70 -11.14 -17.85
C TYR A 313 -12.98 -11.70 -19.25
N GLN A 314 -11.94 -11.92 -20.06
CA GLN A 314 -12.04 -12.48 -21.42
C GLN A 314 -13.16 -11.87 -22.27
N GLY A 315 -13.28 -10.54 -22.27
CA GLY A 315 -14.32 -9.81 -23.01
C GLY A 315 -15.69 -9.76 -22.31
N HIS A 316 -15.96 -10.64 -21.35
CA HIS A 316 -17.15 -10.57 -20.50
C HIS A 316 -17.05 -9.42 -19.52
N ARG A 317 -18.18 -8.74 -19.27
CA ARG A 317 -18.29 -7.62 -18.35
C ARG A 317 -19.50 -7.83 -17.45
N ALA A 318 -19.32 -7.61 -16.15
CA ALA A 318 -20.40 -7.63 -15.17
C ALA A 318 -20.34 -6.35 -14.33
N LEU A 319 -21.52 -5.79 -14.05
CA LEU A 319 -21.69 -4.67 -13.12
C LEU A 319 -22.51 -5.18 -11.93
N VAL A 320 -21.92 -5.09 -10.74
CA VAL A 320 -22.54 -5.48 -9.47
C VAL A 320 -22.83 -4.22 -8.68
N ARG A 321 -24.04 -4.13 -8.10
CA ARG A 321 -24.52 -3.02 -7.28
C ARG A 321 -24.93 -3.52 -5.90
#